data_AF-A0A401ZTC3-F1
#
_entry.id   AF-A0A401ZTC3-F1
#
_cell.length_a   1.000
_cell.length_b   1.000
_cell.length_c   1.000
_cell.angle_alpha   90.00
_cell.angle_beta   90.00
_cell.angle_gamma   90.00
#
_symmetry.space_group_name_H-M   'P 1'
#
loop_
_entity.id
_entity.type
_entity.pdbx_description
1 polymer ?
#
loop_
_entity_poly.entity_id
_entity_poly.type
_entity_poly.pdbx_seq_one_letter_code
_entity_poly.pdbx_strand_id
1 'polypeptide(L)'
;MATKTKARTKLTLLHLLPQETLYVGVDIGKFRHVAGFLSRTLLTRHEHFEGCPTFVFEQSREGFRSFVERLGEYVPLEQTIVLLEHTGHYHRLLEQYLLDLDITVYRVHVQKRVEGMLKTDKRDALSLANALYTQLELGAQVQDKMQLVRRIEPPTSAAAQLQGVMRHRYELGHMSTQ
;
A
#
# COMPACT_ATOMS: atom_id res chain seq x y z
N MET A 1 28.98 -28.48 31.01
CA MET A 1 28.96 -27.72 29.75
C MET A 1 27.73 -26.81 29.75
N ALA A 2 27.91 -25.51 29.96
CA ALA A 2 26.81 -24.54 30.01
C ALA A 2 26.53 -24.01 28.60
N THR A 3 25.37 -24.36 28.05
CA THR A 3 24.86 -23.83 26.78
C THR A 3 24.51 -22.36 26.93
N LYS A 4 25.35 -21.48 26.35
CA LYS A 4 25.06 -20.04 26.20
C LYS A 4 23.89 -19.86 25.24
N THR A 5 22.71 -19.54 25.78
CA THR A 5 21.57 -19.04 25.00
C THR A 5 21.96 -17.68 24.43
N LYS A 6 22.26 -17.62 23.13
CA LYS A 6 22.46 -16.34 22.42
C LYS A 6 21.15 -15.57 22.46
N ALA A 7 21.11 -14.49 23.26
CA ALA A 7 20.06 -13.49 23.19
C ALA A 7 20.01 -12.97 21.75
N ARG A 8 18.89 -13.21 21.08
CA ARG A 8 18.64 -12.71 19.72
C ARG A 8 18.44 -11.21 19.86
N THR A 9 19.45 -10.42 19.52
CA THR A 9 19.40 -8.97 19.55
C THR A 9 18.20 -8.51 18.70
N LYS A 10 17.22 -7.86 19.34
CA LYS A 10 16.13 -7.18 18.63
C LYS A 10 16.78 -6.04 17.84
N LEU A 11 17.05 -6.26 16.55
CA LEU A 11 17.45 -5.19 15.64
C LEU A 11 16.26 -4.24 15.52
N THR A 12 16.41 -3.02 16.00
CA THR A 12 15.41 -1.96 15.80
C THR A 12 15.51 -1.53 14.33
N LEU A 13 14.43 -1.67 13.58
CA LEU A 13 14.32 -1.09 12.24
C LEU A 13 14.51 0.42 12.36
N LEU A 14 15.58 0.95 11.76
CA LEU A 14 15.75 2.39 11.60
C LEU A 14 15.01 2.79 10.33
N HIS A 15 13.88 3.46 10.50
CA HIS A 15 13.14 4.06 9.39
C HIS A 15 14.00 5.14 8.74
N LEU A 16 14.04 5.17 7.40
CA LEU A 16 14.79 6.17 6.63
C LEU A 16 14.25 7.60 6.86
N LEU A 17 12.93 7.74 7.07
CA LEU A 17 12.19 9.01 7.08
C LEU A 17 11.17 9.08 8.25
N PRO A 18 11.58 8.97 9.51
CA PRO A 18 10.70 8.67 10.66
C PRO A 18 9.65 9.73 11.02
N GLN A 19 9.70 10.92 10.40
CA GLN A 19 8.77 12.02 10.63
C GLN A 19 8.16 12.54 9.32
N GLU A 20 8.11 11.70 8.30
CA GLU A 20 7.48 12.04 7.02
C GLU A 20 6.30 11.13 6.73
N THR A 21 5.30 11.67 6.06
CA THR A 21 4.26 10.87 5.43
C THR A 21 4.80 10.24 4.15
N LEU A 22 4.65 8.92 4.01
CA LEU A 22 4.92 8.20 2.77
C LEU A 22 3.62 8.06 1.98
N TYR A 23 3.60 8.63 0.78
CA TYR A 23 2.52 8.54 -0.18
C TYR A 23 2.84 7.44 -1.20
N VAL A 24 1.96 6.46 -1.31
CA VAL A 24 2.20 5.28 -2.15
C VAL A 24 1.08 5.13 -3.16
N GLY A 25 1.42 5.01 -4.43
CA GLY A 25 0.46 4.67 -5.49
C GLY A 25 0.69 3.25 -5.96
N VAL A 26 -0.37 2.45 -6.04
CA VAL A 26 -0.27 1.04 -6.49
C VAL A 26 -1.02 0.84 -7.79
N ASP A 27 -0.28 0.49 -8.85
CA ASP A 27 -0.85 -0.03 -10.08
C ASP A 27 -1.21 -1.51 -9.90
N ILE A 28 -2.49 -1.83 -10.12
CA ILE A 28 -3.08 -3.13 -9.80
C ILE A 28 -3.13 -4.03 -11.04
N GLY A 29 -2.23 -5.01 -11.09
CA GLY A 29 -2.30 -6.11 -12.04
C GLY A 29 -3.00 -7.35 -11.48
N LYS A 30 -3.29 -8.32 -12.36
CA LYS A 30 -3.96 -9.59 -12.01
C LYS A 30 -3.09 -10.49 -11.11
N PHE A 31 -1.79 -10.57 -11.41
CA PHE A 31 -0.85 -11.46 -10.74
C PHE A 31 0.25 -10.72 -9.98
N ARG A 32 0.47 -9.44 -10.33
CA ARG A 32 1.58 -8.64 -9.86
C ARG A 32 1.16 -7.18 -9.81
N HIS A 33 1.68 -6.47 -8.83
CA HIS A 33 1.45 -5.06 -8.60
C HIS A 33 2.76 -4.29 -8.70
N VAL A 34 2.64 -2.99 -8.97
CA VAL A 34 3.75 -2.06 -8.88
C VAL A 34 3.36 -0.93 -7.95
N ALA A 35 4.15 -0.72 -6.89
CA ALA A 35 4.04 0.42 -6.00
C ALA A 35 5.06 1.50 -6.39
N GLY A 36 4.64 2.75 -6.42
CA GLY A 36 5.48 3.93 -6.51
C GLY A 36 5.49 4.66 -5.17
N PHE A 37 6.67 5.07 -4.70
CA PHE A 37 6.84 5.70 -3.40
C PHE A 37 7.15 7.18 -3.54
N LEU A 38 6.49 8.01 -2.75
CA LEU A 38 6.68 9.45 -2.77
C LEU A 38 6.67 10.01 -1.36
N SER A 39 7.60 10.90 -1.07
CA SER A 39 7.64 11.72 0.13
C SER A 39 8.32 13.04 -0.22
N ARG A 40 8.30 14.00 0.71
CA ARG A 40 9.00 15.28 0.49
C ARG A 40 10.51 15.08 0.30
N THR A 41 11.13 14.20 1.08
CA THR A 41 12.55 13.88 0.92
C THR A 41 12.82 13.14 -0.40
N LEU A 42 11.97 12.18 -0.78
CA LEU A 42 12.14 11.48 -2.06
C LEU A 42 12.03 12.43 -3.24
N LEU A 43 11.05 13.34 -3.23
CA LEU A 43 10.91 14.37 -4.27
C LEU A 43 12.13 15.28 -4.34
N THR A 44 12.61 15.77 -3.19
CA THR A 44 13.81 16.62 -3.15
C THR A 44 15.04 15.90 -3.71
N ARG A 45 15.19 14.59 -3.41
CA ARG A 45 16.33 13.79 -3.86
C ARG A 45 16.29 13.46 -5.35
N HIS A 46 15.10 13.24 -5.90
CA HIS A 46 14.91 12.76 -7.27
C HIS A 46 14.50 13.86 -8.25
N GLU A 47 14.25 15.08 -7.75
CA GLU A 47 13.78 16.29 -8.46
C GLU A 47 12.38 16.18 -9.08
N HIS A 48 12.07 15.01 -9.65
CA HIS A 48 10.82 14.68 -10.32
C HIS A 48 10.25 13.38 -9.74
N PHE A 49 8.92 13.28 -9.68
CA PHE A 49 8.25 12.10 -9.12
C PHE A 49 8.52 10.84 -9.96
N GLU A 50 8.76 10.96 -11.27
CA GLU A 50 9.13 9.85 -12.14
C GLU A 50 10.47 9.20 -11.78
N GLY A 51 11.36 9.93 -11.09
CA GLY A 51 12.64 9.43 -10.61
C GLY A 51 12.54 8.66 -9.29
N CYS A 52 11.39 8.71 -8.61
CA CYS A 52 11.24 8.12 -7.28
C CYS A 52 11.20 6.58 -7.31
N PRO A 53 11.49 5.91 -6.18
CA PRO A 53 11.57 4.46 -6.13
C PRO A 53 10.25 3.76 -6.48
N THR A 54 10.36 2.56 -7.05
CA THR A 54 9.24 1.65 -7.29
C THR A 54 9.54 0.28 -6.73
N PHE A 55 8.49 -0.48 -6.40
CA PHE A 55 8.60 -1.86 -5.91
C PHE A 55 7.55 -2.74 -6.55
N VAL A 56 7.97 -3.95 -6.93
CA VAL A 56 7.12 -4.92 -7.60
C VAL A 56 6.86 -6.07 -6.65
N PHE A 57 5.60 -6.47 -6.50
CA PHE A 57 5.20 -7.55 -5.61
C PHE A 57 4.05 -8.37 -6.20
N GLU A 58 3.91 -9.61 -5.74
CA GLU A 58 2.91 -10.54 -6.26
C GLU A 58 1.56 -10.39 -5.56
N GLN A 59 0.49 -10.81 -6.26
CA GLN A 59 -0.86 -10.96 -5.71
C GLN A 59 -0.93 -12.22 -4.83
N SER A 60 -0.18 -12.22 -3.73
CA SER A 60 -0.04 -13.33 -2.78
C SER A 60 0.19 -12.80 -1.37
N ARG A 61 -0.03 -13.64 -0.35
CA ARG A 61 0.20 -13.25 1.05
C ARG A 61 1.66 -12.86 1.30
N GLU A 62 2.58 -13.58 0.68
CA GLU A 62 4.02 -13.34 0.76
C GLU A 62 4.40 -12.04 0.03
N GLY A 63 3.77 -11.76 -1.12
CA GLY A 63 3.93 -10.50 -1.85
C GLY A 63 3.41 -9.30 -1.06
N PHE A 64 2.27 -9.44 -0.39
CA PHE A 64 1.74 -8.37 0.48
C PHE A 64 2.62 -8.14 1.70
N ARG A 65 3.15 -9.21 2.31
CA ARG A 65 4.09 -9.09 3.43
C ARG A 65 5.37 -8.36 3.00
N SER A 66 5.96 -8.73 1.86
CA SER A 66 7.18 -8.07 1.37
C SER A 66 6.95 -6.61 1.00
N PHE A 67 5.75 -6.28 0.51
CA PHE A 67 5.33 -4.90 0.31
C PHE A 67 5.28 -4.12 1.62
N VAL A 68 4.65 -4.65 2.67
CA VAL A 68 4.59 -3.98 3.98
C VAL A 68 5.96 -3.86 4.65
N GLU A 69 6.79 -4.89 4.56
CA GLU A 69 8.19 -4.83 5.00
C GLU A 69 8.93 -3.69 4.31
N ARG A 70 8.75 -3.54 2.99
CA ARG A 70 9.33 -2.44 2.22
C ARG A 70 8.82 -1.07 2.67
N LEU A 71 7.54 -0.92 3.02
CA LEU A 71 7.00 0.34 3.58
C LEU A 71 7.70 0.69 4.90
N GLY A 72 7.85 -0.30 5.76
CA GLY A 72 8.51 -0.17 7.06
C GLY A 72 9.99 0.21 6.99
N GLU A 73 10.67 0.00 5.86
CA GLU A 73 12.03 0.51 5.66
C GLU A 73 12.04 2.05 5.58
N TYR A 74 11.02 2.65 4.98
CA TYR A 74 10.92 4.10 4.80
C TYR A 74 10.41 4.81 6.04
N VAL A 75 9.23 4.42 6.53
CA VAL A 75 8.50 5.13 7.59
C VAL A 75 7.80 4.14 8.52
N PRO A 76 7.43 4.55 9.75
CA PRO A 76 6.42 3.83 10.53
C PRO A 76 5.14 3.62 9.72
N LEU A 77 4.48 2.47 9.84
CA LEU A 77 3.34 2.12 8.99
C LEU A 77 2.16 3.09 9.16
N GLU A 78 2.02 3.71 10.33
CA GLU A 78 1.00 4.71 10.65
C GLU A 78 1.19 6.01 9.83
N GLN A 79 2.40 6.25 9.33
CA GLN A 79 2.73 7.39 8.47
C GLN A 79 2.61 7.04 6.97
N THR A 80 2.11 5.84 6.65
CA THR A 80 1.91 5.42 5.26
C THR A 80 0.48 5.66 4.81
N ILE A 81 0.34 6.28 3.63
CA ILE A 81 -0.94 6.46 2.95
C ILE A 81 -0.84 5.83 1.56
N VAL A 82 -1.72 4.87 1.29
CA VAL A 82 -1.73 4.11 0.03
C VAL A 82 -2.93 4.51 -0.82
N LEU A 83 -2.71 4.77 -2.11
CA LEU A 83 -3.75 4.96 -3.12
C LEU A 83 -3.82 3.74 -4.03
N LEU A 84 -5.02 3.15 -4.12
CA LEU A 84 -5.34 2.07 -5.05
C LEU A 84 -6.23 2.61 -6.18
N GLU A 85 -5.89 2.28 -7.42
CA GLU A 85 -6.79 2.55 -8.54
C GLU A 85 -7.95 1.55 -8.55
N HIS A 86 -9.18 2.04 -8.70
CA HIS A 86 -10.35 1.16 -8.81
C HIS A 86 -10.49 0.58 -10.22
N THR A 87 -9.68 -0.46 -10.51
CA THR A 87 -9.72 -1.24 -11.76
C THR A 87 -10.11 -2.70 -11.48
N GLY A 88 -11.38 -3.03 -11.72
CA GLY A 88 -11.89 -4.38 -11.51
C GLY A 88 -11.91 -4.80 -10.02
N HIS A 89 -11.60 -6.07 -9.72
CA HIS A 89 -11.72 -6.64 -8.37
C HIS A 89 -10.39 -7.11 -7.74
N TYR A 90 -9.28 -7.04 -8.48
CA TYR A 90 -7.99 -7.56 -7.99
C TYR A 90 -7.41 -6.77 -6.82
N HIS A 91 -7.80 -5.51 -6.64
CA HIS A 91 -7.36 -4.68 -5.50
C HIS A 91 -7.90 -5.15 -4.14
N ARG A 92 -9.01 -5.90 -4.11
CA ARG A 92 -9.75 -6.19 -2.87
C ARG A 92 -8.93 -6.91 -1.80
N LEU A 93 -8.10 -7.87 -2.21
CA LEU A 93 -7.29 -8.66 -1.27
C LEU A 93 -6.17 -7.82 -0.65
N LEU A 94 -5.48 -7.02 -1.47
CA LEU A 94 -4.45 -6.09 -1.00
C LEU A 94 -5.07 -5.04 -0.07
N GLU A 95 -6.20 -4.47 -0.45
CA GLU A 95 -6.88 -3.47 0.37
C GLU A 95 -7.25 -4.01 1.75
N GLN A 96 -7.91 -5.17 1.81
CA GLN A 96 -8.27 -5.78 3.08
C GLN A 96 -7.02 -6.04 3.92
N TYR A 97 -5.95 -6.55 3.31
CA TYR A 97 -4.69 -6.81 4.00
C TYR A 97 -4.07 -5.54 4.61
N LEU A 98 -4.13 -4.40 3.91
CA LEU A 98 -3.62 -3.12 4.39
C LEU A 98 -4.50 -2.55 5.52
N LEU A 99 -5.83 -2.64 5.37
CA LEU A 99 -6.77 -2.17 6.40
C LEU A 99 -6.67 -3.00 7.68
N ASP A 100 -6.45 -4.31 7.58
CA ASP A 100 -6.21 -5.20 8.73
C ASP A 100 -4.94 -4.84 9.52
N LEU A 101 -4.02 -4.08 8.91
CA LEU A 101 -2.79 -3.58 9.51
C LEU A 101 -2.87 -2.10 9.91
N ASP A 102 -4.08 -1.53 9.93
CA ASP A 102 -4.34 -0.11 10.23
C ASP A 102 -3.62 0.89 9.29
N ILE A 103 -3.23 0.44 8.09
CA ILE A 103 -2.64 1.32 7.06
C ILE A 103 -3.75 2.12 6.40
N THR A 104 -3.52 3.43 6.22
CA THR A 104 -4.52 4.30 5.60
C THR A 104 -4.59 4.06 4.10
N VAL A 105 -5.76 3.65 3.61
CA VAL A 105 -6.00 3.39 2.18
C VAL A 105 -6.99 4.41 1.60
N TYR A 106 -6.65 4.91 0.41
CA TYR A 106 -7.48 5.73 -0.45
C TYR A 106 -7.76 4.99 -1.76
N ARG A 107 -8.85 5.37 -2.42
CA ARG A 107 -9.17 4.96 -3.80
C ARG A 107 -9.40 6.16 -4.69
N VAL A 108 -9.11 5.99 -5.98
CA VAL A 108 -9.50 6.93 -7.04
C VAL A 108 -10.21 6.16 -8.16
N HIS A 109 -11.18 6.80 -8.82
CA HIS A 109 -11.74 6.23 -10.04
C HIS A 109 -10.79 6.49 -11.21
N VAL A 110 -10.65 5.48 -12.08
CA VAL A 110 -9.78 5.42 -13.27
C VAL A 110 -9.30 6.79 -13.75
N GLN A 111 -7.99 7.01 -13.74
CA GLN A 111 -7.42 8.30 -14.15
C GLN A 111 -7.70 8.56 -15.64
N LYS A 112 -8.12 9.79 -15.97
CA LYS A 112 -8.15 10.25 -17.37
C LYS A 112 -6.70 10.39 -17.84
N ARG A 113 -6.39 9.71 -18.92
CA ARG A 113 -5.04 9.65 -19.49
C ARG A 113 -4.76 10.88 -20.33
N VAL A 114 -3.49 11.27 -20.39
CA VAL A 114 -2.98 12.17 -21.41
C VAL A 114 -2.72 11.34 -22.67
N GLU A 115 -3.35 11.70 -23.78
CA GLU A 115 -3.17 11.00 -25.06
C GLU A 115 -1.71 11.07 -25.54
N GLY A 116 -1.20 9.96 -26.09
CA GLY A 116 0.14 9.90 -26.69
C GLY A 116 1.30 9.49 -25.77
N MET A 117 1.08 9.27 -24.47
CA MET A 117 2.13 8.74 -23.58
C MET A 117 2.20 7.20 -23.58
N LEU A 118 3.44 6.67 -23.59
CA LEU A 118 3.72 5.24 -23.43
C LEU A 118 3.38 4.76 -22.01
N LYS A 119 2.49 3.77 -21.92
CA LYS A 119 2.08 3.14 -20.66
C LYS A 119 3.23 2.30 -20.09
N THR A 120 3.57 2.54 -18.83
CA THR A 120 4.39 1.61 -18.05
C THR A 120 3.83 1.51 -16.63
N ASP A 121 3.75 0.31 -16.09
CA ASP A 121 3.24 0.05 -14.74
C ASP A 121 3.95 0.92 -13.67
N LYS A 122 5.25 1.18 -13.87
CA LYS A 122 6.04 2.06 -13.00
C LYS A 122 5.56 3.50 -13.02
N ARG A 123 5.33 4.06 -14.21
CA ARG A 123 4.86 5.44 -14.35
C ARG A 123 3.45 5.58 -13.79
N ASP A 124 2.58 4.61 -14.04
CA ASP A 124 1.21 4.62 -13.54
C ASP A 124 1.21 4.61 -11.99
N ALA A 125 2.00 3.74 -11.37
CA ALA A 125 2.17 3.70 -9.91
C ALA A 125 2.70 5.02 -9.31
N LEU A 126 3.72 5.61 -9.94
CA LEU A 126 4.28 6.90 -9.51
C LEU A 126 3.31 8.07 -9.74
N SER A 127 2.50 8.02 -10.80
CA SER A 127 1.47 9.03 -11.09
C SER A 127 0.34 8.98 -10.06
N LEU A 128 -0.04 7.78 -9.60
CA LEU A 128 -0.97 7.60 -8.48
C LEU A 128 -0.38 8.18 -7.17
N ALA A 129 0.88 7.89 -6.87
CA ALA A 129 1.55 8.42 -5.67
C ALA A 129 1.59 9.95 -5.69
N ASN A 130 1.91 10.54 -6.84
CA ASN A 130 1.96 11.98 -7.04
C ASN A 130 0.57 12.63 -6.96
N ALA A 131 -0.47 11.99 -7.49
CA ALA A 131 -1.84 12.47 -7.35
C ALA A 131 -2.28 12.50 -5.88
N LEU A 132 -1.93 11.47 -5.10
CA LEU A 132 -2.20 11.40 -3.67
C LEU A 132 -1.47 12.52 -2.90
N TYR A 133 -0.17 12.67 -3.13
CA TYR A 133 0.65 13.73 -2.54
C TYR A 133 0.10 15.12 -2.86
N THR A 134 -0.22 15.38 -4.14
CA THR A 134 -0.70 16.68 -4.59
C THR A 134 -2.05 17.05 -3.96
N GLN A 135 -2.97 16.09 -3.82
CA GLN A 135 -4.29 16.35 -3.23
C GLN A 135 -4.23 16.46 -1.70
N LEU A 136 -3.46 15.61 -1.01
CA LEU A 136 -3.44 15.56 0.45
C LEU A 136 -2.42 16.50 1.09
N GLU A 137 -1.18 16.52 0.57
CA GLU A 137 -0.10 17.34 1.13
C GLU A 137 -0.18 18.78 0.63
N LEU A 138 -0.35 18.98 -0.68
CA LEU A 138 -0.35 20.32 -1.29
C LEU A 138 -1.74 20.98 -1.29
N GLY A 139 -2.79 20.24 -0.94
CA GLY A 139 -4.17 20.75 -0.91
C GLY A 139 -4.71 21.17 -2.27
N ALA A 140 -4.20 20.59 -3.37
CA ALA A 140 -4.62 20.96 -4.71
C ALA A 140 -6.10 20.59 -4.97
N GLN A 141 -6.85 21.54 -5.52
CA GLN A 141 -8.24 21.30 -5.90
C GLN A 141 -8.32 20.53 -7.23
N VAL A 142 -9.11 19.46 -7.25
CA VAL A 142 -9.36 18.65 -8.44
C VAL A 142 -10.71 18.99 -9.03
N GLN A 143 -10.73 19.45 -10.28
CA GLN A 143 -11.97 19.83 -10.98
C GLN A 143 -12.83 18.61 -11.34
N ASP A 144 -12.20 17.49 -11.73
CA ASP A 144 -12.89 16.26 -12.06
C ASP A 144 -13.12 15.39 -10.81
N LYS A 145 -14.38 15.26 -10.39
CA LYS A 145 -14.78 14.46 -9.21
C LYS A 145 -14.39 12.99 -9.31
N MET A 146 -14.12 12.46 -10.51
CA MET A 146 -13.65 11.09 -10.70
C MET A 146 -12.19 10.92 -10.28
N GLN A 147 -11.39 11.99 -10.35
CA GLN A 147 -9.97 11.98 -9.95
C GLN A 147 -9.77 12.31 -8.46
N LEU A 148 -10.84 12.58 -7.73
CA LEU A 148 -10.78 12.85 -6.30
C LEU A 148 -10.40 11.56 -5.54
N VAL A 149 -9.34 11.63 -4.74
CA VAL A 149 -8.98 10.52 -3.85
C VAL A 149 -9.98 10.45 -2.69
N ARG A 150 -10.47 9.25 -2.39
CA ARG A 150 -11.44 9.00 -1.31
C ARG A 150 -10.87 8.00 -0.33
N ARG A 151 -10.86 8.37 0.96
CA ARG A 151 -10.43 7.47 2.03
C ARG A 151 -11.39 6.28 2.12
N ILE A 152 -10.83 5.10 2.28
CA ILE A 152 -11.61 3.89 2.60
C ILE A 152 -11.74 3.80 4.11
N GLU A 153 -12.99 3.67 4.56
CA GLU A 153 -13.27 3.44 5.97
C GLU A 153 -12.88 2.00 6.33
N PRO A 154 -12.16 1.79 7.43
CA PRO A 154 -11.85 0.45 7.89
C PRO A 154 -13.14 -0.32 8.19
N PRO A 155 -13.14 -1.66 8.08
CA PRO A 155 -14.29 -2.47 8.43
C PRO A 155 -14.74 -2.17 9.85
N THR A 156 -16.06 -1.99 10.06
CA THR A 156 -16.60 -1.80 11.40
C THR A 156 -16.25 -3.00 12.30
N SER A 157 -16.23 -2.79 13.62
CA SER A 157 -15.94 -3.87 14.59
C SER A 157 -16.81 -5.11 14.38
N ALA A 158 -18.07 -4.93 13.98
CA ALA A 158 -18.98 -6.01 13.61
C ALA A 158 -18.53 -6.78 12.36
N ALA A 159 -18.04 -6.09 11.32
CA ALA A 159 -17.53 -6.72 10.10
C ALA A 159 -16.24 -7.51 10.37
N ALA A 160 -15.34 -6.98 11.20
CA ALA A 160 -14.13 -7.68 11.63
C ALA A 160 -14.46 -8.96 12.43
N GLN A 161 -15.43 -8.91 13.33
CA GLN A 161 -15.91 -10.08 14.08
C GLN A 161 -16.49 -11.15 13.14
N LEU A 162 -17.29 -10.76 12.15
CA LEU A 162 -17.87 -11.69 11.16
C LEU A 162 -16.78 -12.35 10.30
N GLN A 163 -15.74 -11.61 9.90
CA GLN A 163 -14.60 -12.18 9.18
C GLN A 163 -13.83 -13.19 10.05
N GLY A 164 -13.64 -12.89 11.34
CA GLY A 164 -13.05 -13.83 12.31
C GLY A 164 -13.84 -15.14 12.40
N VAL A 165 -15.17 -15.05 12.49
CA VAL A 165 -16.06 -16.22 12.55
C VAL A 165 -16.03 -17.03 11.24
N MET A 166 -16.00 -16.35 10.08
CA MET A 166 -15.90 -17.02 8.78
C MET A 166 -14.55 -17.73 8.60
N ARG A 167 -13.44 -17.10 9.00
CA ARG A 167 -12.10 -17.69 8.95
C ARG A 167 -12.00 -18.92 9.85
N HIS A 168 -12.51 -18.84 11.07
CA HIS A 168 -12.56 -19.98 12.00
C HIS A 168 -13.40 -21.15 11.47
N ARG A 169 -14.54 -20.88 10.83
CA ARG A 169 -15.35 -21.93 10.19
C ARG A 169 -14.63 -22.60 9.03
N TYR A 170 -13.90 -21.85 8.21
CA TYR A 170 -13.12 -22.39 7.11
C TYR A 170 -11.97 -23.28 7.61
N GLU A 171 -11.28 -22.85 8.67
CA GLU A 171 -10.22 -23.63 9.33
C GLU A 171 -10.75 -24.94 9.93
N LEU A 172 -11.87 -24.89 10.66
CA LEU A 172 -12.52 -26.08 11.20
C LEU A 172 -12.99 -27.05 10.11
N GLY A 173 -13.51 -26.53 8.98
CA GLY A 173 -13.90 -27.35 7.84
C GLY A 173 -12.73 -28.13 7.26
N HIS A 174 -11.60 -27.47 7.02
CA HIS A 174 -10.39 -28.12 6.51
C HIS A 174 -9.76 -29.10 7.51
N MET A 175 -9.79 -28.80 8.81
CA MET A 175 -9.30 -29.74 9.84
C MET A 175 -10.20 -30.98 10.00
N SER A 176 -11.48 -30.87 9.66
CA SER A 176 -12.43 -32.00 9.74
C SER A 176 -12.42 -32.90 8.50
N THR A 177 -11.66 -32.53 7.46
CA THR A 177 -11.58 -33.28 6.19
C THR A 177 -10.23 -34.01 6.02
N GLN A 178 -9.40 -34.08 7.08
CA GLN A 178 -8.16 -34.87 7.14
C GLN A 178 -8.33 -36.11 7.99
#